data_AF-A0A353PAN5-F1
#
_entry.id   AF-A0A353PAN5-F1
#
_cell.length_a   1.000
_cell.length_b   1.000
_cell.length_c   1.000
_cell.angle_alpha   90.00
_cell.angle_beta   90.00
_cell.angle_gamma   90.00
#
_symmetry.space_group_name_H-M   'P 1'
#
loop_
_entity.id
_entity.type
_entity.pdbx_description
1 polymer ?
#
loop_
_entity_poly.entity_id
_entity_poly.type
_entity_poly.pdbx_seq_one_letter_code
_entity_poly.pdbx_strand_id
1 'polypeptide(L)'
;MRLTEEALTFDDVLLLPEYSEVLPREVSLRTSLTREIDLNVPLISAAMDTVTEARLAIALAQEGGIGIVHKNMSIERQAAEVARVKKFESGVIKDPITVRPDQSIREVLALTRAHGISGLPVVDGENLVGIVTGRDLRFEDELDKPVASIMTPKERL
;
A
#
# COMPACT_ATOMS: atom_id res chain seq x y z
N MET A 1 21.90 -42.11 2.86
CA MET A 1 21.00 -41.78 1.74
C MET A 1 21.82 -41.96 0.47
N ARG A 2 21.53 -42.97 -0.37
CA ARG A 2 22.21 -43.14 -1.66
C ARG A 2 21.37 -42.42 -2.71
N LEU A 3 21.83 -41.25 -3.16
CA LEU A 3 21.27 -40.58 -4.34
C LEU A 3 21.39 -41.55 -5.51
N THR A 4 20.25 -41.92 -6.09
CA THR A 4 20.14 -42.91 -7.17
C THR A 4 20.12 -42.23 -8.55
N GLU A 5 19.95 -40.91 -8.58
CA GLU A 5 19.89 -40.07 -9.77
C GLU A 5 20.82 -38.86 -9.59
N GLU A 6 21.31 -38.35 -10.72
CA GLU A 6 22.15 -37.17 -10.81
C GLU A 6 21.31 -35.91 -10.50
N ALA A 7 21.85 -35.01 -9.67
CA ALA A 7 21.18 -33.80 -9.23
C ALA A 7 22.06 -32.59 -9.55
N LEU A 8 21.46 -31.57 -10.18
CA LEU A 8 22.15 -30.35 -10.60
C LEU A 8 21.63 -29.15 -9.80
N THR A 9 22.51 -28.21 -9.50
CA THR A 9 22.21 -26.86 -8.97
C THR A 9 22.45 -25.79 -10.05
N PHE A 10 22.18 -24.52 -9.72
CA PHE A 10 22.32 -23.39 -10.65
C PHE A 10 23.74 -23.26 -11.23
N ASP A 11 24.77 -23.50 -10.42
CA ASP A 11 26.17 -23.35 -10.83
C ASP A 11 26.68 -24.49 -11.72
N ASP A 12 25.91 -25.58 -11.85
CA ASP A 12 26.30 -26.74 -12.67
C ASP A 12 25.96 -26.55 -14.16
N VAL A 13 25.16 -25.54 -14.51
CA VAL A 13 24.60 -25.35 -15.85
C VAL A 13 24.69 -23.92 -16.34
N LEU A 14 24.66 -23.76 -17.66
CA LEU A 14 24.59 -22.46 -18.33
C LEU A 14 23.58 -22.51 -19.48
N LEU A 15 22.94 -21.37 -19.76
CA LEU A 15 22.06 -21.23 -20.91
C LEU A 15 22.89 -21.04 -22.19
N LEU A 16 22.61 -21.84 -23.21
CA LEU A 16 23.21 -21.68 -24.53
C LEU A 16 22.49 -20.54 -25.27
N PRO A 17 23.20 -19.51 -25.76
CA PRO A 17 22.57 -18.44 -26.52
C PRO A 17 22.02 -18.95 -27.86
N GLU A 18 20.85 -18.44 -28.26
CA GLU A 18 20.29 -18.63 -29.59
C GLU A 18 20.00 -17.28 -30.27
N TYR A 19 19.72 -17.33 -31.57
CA TYR A 19 19.34 -16.16 -32.34
C TYR A 19 18.03 -15.56 -31.82
N SER A 20 17.99 -14.24 -31.66
CA SER A 20 16.81 -13.50 -31.23
C SER A 20 16.64 -12.23 -32.05
N GLU A 21 15.43 -11.99 -32.53
CA GLU A 21 15.01 -10.72 -33.12
C GLU A 21 14.37 -9.78 -32.08
N VAL A 22 14.06 -10.31 -30.89
CA VAL A 22 13.42 -9.56 -29.79
C VAL A 22 14.48 -8.81 -29.00
N LEU A 23 14.27 -7.51 -28.81
CA LEU A 23 15.13 -6.70 -27.97
C LEU A 23 14.80 -6.91 -26.48
N PRO A 24 15.78 -6.85 -25.56
CA PRO A 24 15.53 -7.11 -24.13
C PRO A 24 14.40 -6.27 -23.50
N ARG A 25 14.22 -5.02 -23.94
CA ARG A 25 13.16 -4.11 -23.46
C ARG A 25 11.74 -4.48 -23.95
N GLU A 26 11.64 -5.39 -24.92
CA GLU A 26 10.39 -5.83 -25.54
C GLU A 26 9.93 -7.19 -24.98
N VAL A 27 10.76 -7.82 -24.14
CA VAL A 27 10.44 -9.09 -23.48
C VAL A 27 9.38 -8.87 -22.40
N SER A 28 8.33 -9.69 -22.41
CA SER A 28 7.34 -9.72 -21.34
C SER A 28 7.84 -10.52 -20.15
N LEU A 29 7.83 -9.93 -18.96
CA LEU A 29 8.13 -10.60 -17.69
C LEU A 29 6.88 -11.11 -16.96
N ARG A 30 5.68 -10.95 -17.58
CA ARG A 30 4.43 -11.41 -16.98
C ARG A 30 4.45 -12.91 -16.73
N THR A 31 3.98 -13.32 -15.56
CA THR A 31 3.90 -14.73 -15.17
C THR A 31 2.69 -14.98 -14.28
N SER A 32 2.17 -16.20 -14.29
CA SER A 32 1.07 -16.62 -13.42
C SER A 32 1.63 -17.27 -12.15
N LEU A 33 1.33 -16.69 -10.98
CA LEU A 33 1.69 -17.28 -9.68
C LEU A 33 0.72 -18.40 -9.30
N THR A 34 -0.57 -18.18 -9.56
CA THR A 34 -1.63 -19.16 -9.32
C THR A 34 -2.56 -19.21 -10.53
N ARG A 35 -3.62 -20.03 -10.47
CA ARG A 35 -4.65 -20.07 -11.53
C ARG A 35 -5.40 -18.74 -11.71
N GLU A 36 -5.37 -17.87 -10.71
CA GLU A 36 -6.17 -16.64 -10.65
C GLU A 36 -5.33 -15.38 -10.40
N ILE A 37 -4.01 -15.52 -10.21
CA ILE A 37 -3.13 -14.40 -9.85
C ILE A 37 -1.97 -14.35 -10.83
N ASP A 38 -1.96 -13.29 -11.61
CA ASP A 38 -0.87 -12.92 -12.51
C ASP A 38 0.00 -11.81 -11.88
N LEU A 39 1.29 -11.85 -12.19
CA LEU A 39 2.29 -10.85 -11.81
C LEU A 39 2.86 -10.20 -13.06
N ASN A 40 3.25 -8.92 -12.95
CA ASN A 40 3.94 -8.22 -14.04
C ASN A 40 5.44 -8.56 -14.08
N VAL A 41 6.03 -8.93 -12.94
CA VAL A 41 7.39 -9.47 -12.83
C VAL A 41 7.40 -10.76 -12.01
N PRO A 42 8.29 -11.74 -12.32
CA PRO A 42 8.31 -13.04 -11.67
C PRO A 42 9.05 -13.01 -10.33
N LEU A 43 8.72 -12.03 -9.47
CA LEU A 43 9.37 -11.82 -8.18
C LEU A 43 8.38 -11.91 -7.03
N ILE A 44 8.73 -12.75 -6.06
CA ILE A 44 8.00 -12.96 -4.81
C ILE A 44 8.95 -12.81 -3.63
N SER A 45 8.56 -12.05 -2.60
CA SER A 45 9.37 -11.94 -1.39
C SER A 45 9.11 -13.11 -0.43
N ALA A 46 10.17 -13.56 0.25
CA ALA A 46 10.08 -14.64 1.23
C ALA A 46 9.22 -14.25 2.44
N ALA A 47 8.44 -15.21 2.95
CA ALA A 47 7.57 -15.06 4.12
C ALA A 47 8.35 -15.13 5.45
N MET A 48 9.35 -14.26 5.60
CA MET A 48 10.28 -14.20 6.74
C MET A 48 10.16 -12.86 7.48
N ASP A 49 10.35 -12.88 8.80
CA ASP A 49 10.26 -11.70 9.67
C ASP A 49 11.31 -10.63 9.38
N THR A 50 12.50 -11.06 8.95
CA THR A 50 13.57 -10.17 8.52
C THR A 50 13.41 -9.64 7.11
N VAL A 51 12.40 -10.11 6.36
CA VAL A 51 12.24 -9.80 4.94
C VAL A 51 10.96 -9.01 4.71
N THR A 52 9.79 -9.59 5.02
CA THR A 52 8.52 -9.08 4.47
C THR A 52 7.49 -8.73 5.53
N GLU A 53 7.38 -7.42 5.81
CA GLU A 53 6.20 -6.77 6.38
C GLU A 53 5.54 -5.84 5.34
N ALA A 54 4.53 -5.05 5.70
CA ALA A 54 3.75 -4.22 4.77
C ALA A 54 4.62 -3.30 3.91
N ARG A 55 5.72 -2.75 4.46
CA ARG A 55 6.59 -1.83 3.73
C ARG A 55 7.18 -2.48 2.48
N LEU A 56 7.73 -3.70 2.60
CA LEU A 56 8.30 -4.40 1.44
C LEU A 56 7.19 -4.92 0.52
N ALA A 57 6.09 -5.43 1.10
CA ALA A 57 4.98 -5.95 0.30
C ALA A 57 4.35 -4.87 -0.60
N ILE A 58 4.20 -3.64 -0.09
CA ILE A 58 3.76 -2.47 -0.86
C ILE A 58 4.76 -2.17 -1.98
N ALA A 59 6.05 -1.99 -1.65
CA ALA A 59 7.06 -1.62 -2.63
C ALA A 59 7.17 -2.66 -3.77
N LEU A 60 7.18 -3.96 -3.42
CA LEU A 60 7.27 -5.02 -4.42
C LEU A 60 6.01 -5.11 -5.29
N ALA A 61 4.83 -4.87 -4.72
CA ALA A 61 3.59 -4.82 -5.48
C ALA A 61 3.55 -3.64 -6.48
N GLN A 62 4.09 -2.48 -6.09
CA GLN A 62 4.22 -1.32 -6.99
C GLN A 62 5.16 -1.60 -8.18
N GLU A 63 6.21 -2.39 -7.96
CA GLU A 63 7.12 -2.87 -9.02
C GLU A 63 6.53 -4.05 -9.83
N GLY A 64 5.31 -4.48 -9.51
CA GLY A 64 4.57 -5.52 -10.25
C GLY A 64 4.79 -6.96 -9.77
N GLY A 65 5.50 -7.15 -8.65
CA GLY A 65 5.66 -8.44 -7.97
C GLY A 65 4.64 -8.64 -6.85
N ILE A 66 4.94 -9.52 -5.91
CA ILE A 66 4.07 -9.76 -4.73
C ILE A 66 4.87 -10.05 -3.46
N GLY A 67 4.46 -9.46 -2.35
CA GLY A 67 5.04 -9.75 -1.04
C GLY A 67 4.18 -10.68 -0.18
N ILE A 68 4.82 -11.66 0.47
CA ILE A 68 4.15 -12.55 1.43
C ILE A 68 4.50 -12.15 2.87
N VAL A 69 3.52 -11.62 3.60
CA VAL A 69 3.72 -11.22 5.01
C VAL A 69 3.97 -12.45 5.87
N HIS A 70 5.06 -12.44 6.64
CA HIS A 70 5.42 -13.55 7.50
C HIS A 70 4.40 -13.79 8.64
N LYS A 71 4.47 -14.96 9.29
CA LYS A 71 3.56 -15.38 10.36
C LYS A 71 4.13 -15.28 11.78
N ASN A 72 5.31 -14.69 11.94
CA ASN A 72 5.99 -14.55 13.25
C ASN A 72 5.47 -13.32 14.02
N MET A 73 4.14 -13.24 14.18
CA MET A 73 3.42 -12.18 14.88
C MET A 73 2.02 -12.66 15.24
N SER A 74 1.26 -11.90 16.04
CA SER A 74 -0.14 -12.25 16.32
C SER A 74 -1.01 -12.15 15.07
N ILE A 75 -2.15 -12.85 15.07
CA ILE A 75 -3.11 -12.85 13.96
C ILE A 75 -3.59 -11.42 13.68
N GLU A 76 -3.85 -10.64 14.73
CA GLU A 76 -4.31 -9.27 14.65
C GLU A 76 -3.26 -8.37 14.00
N ARG A 77 -1.98 -8.55 14.37
CA ARG A 77 -0.88 -7.78 13.79
C ARG A 77 -0.67 -8.14 12.33
N GLN A 78 -0.73 -9.41 11.97
CA GLN A 78 -0.60 -9.85 10.58
C GLN A 78 -1.75 -9.29 9.72
N ALA A 79 -2.97 -9.34 10.23
CA ALA A 79 -4.13 -8.75 9.57
C ALA A 79 -3.98 -7.23 9.39
N ALA A 80 -3.41 -6.53 10.37
CA ALA A 80 -3.11 -5.10 10.27
C ALA A 80 -2.07 -4.80 9.18
N GLU A 81 -1.00 -5.60 9.06
CA GLU A 81 -0.01 -5.48 7.98
C GLU A 81 -0.67 -5.69 6.61
N VAL A 82 -1.49 -6.73 6.45
CA VAL A 82 -2.25 -6.96 5.20
C VAL A 82 -3.19 -5.79 4.89
N ALA A 83 -3.92 -5.28 5.89
CA ALA A 83 -4.82 -4.15 5.71
C ALA A 83 -4.08 -2.89 5.25
N ARG A 84 -2.87 -2.63 5.79
CA ARG A 84 -2.01 -1.53 5.34
C ARG A 84 -1.63 -1.66 3.88
N VAL A 85 -1.23 -2.86 3.43
CA VAL A 85 -0.91 -3.12 2.01
C VAL A 85 -2.12 -2.86 1.12
N LYS A 86 -3.30 -3.41 1.48
CA LYS A 86 -4.52 -3.29 0.66
C LYS A 86 -5.10 -1.88 0.61
N LYS A 87 -4.87 -1.06 1.64
CA LYS A 87 -5.34 0.34 1.71
C LYS A 87 -4.39 1.34 1.07
N PHE A 88 -3.12 0.96 0.84
CA PHE A 88 -2.09 1.87 0.35
C PHE A 88 -2.46 2.52 -0.99
N GLU A 89 -2.99 1.75 -1.92
CA GLU A 89 -3.49 2.24 -3.20
C GLU A 89 -4.92 1.73 -3.41
N SER A 90 -5.90 2.51 -2.93
CA SER A 90 -7.32 2.23 -3.17
C SER A 90 -7.90 3.32 -4.07
N GLY A 91 -8.34 2.94 -5.28
CA GLY A 91 -8.97 3.87 -6.23
C GLY A 91 -10.31 4.44 -5.72
N VAL A 92 -11.00 3.71 -4.84
CA VAL A 92 -12.17 4.18 -4.07
C VAL A 92 -12.01 3.71 -2.63
N ILE A 93 -11.97 4.66 -1.70
CA ILE A 93 -11.86 4.39 -0.26
C ILE A 93 -13.25 4.03 0.27
N LYS A 94 -13.47 2.78 0.69
CA LYS A 94 -14.79 2.31 1.18
C LYS A 94 -15.17 2.88 2.54
N ASP A 95 -14.21 3.01 3.45
CA ASP A 95 -14.41 3.52 4.81
C ASP A 95 -13.39 4.65 5.09
N PRO A 96 -13.63 5.87 4.58
CA PRO A 96 -12.73 6.97 4.82
C PRO A 96 -12.75 7.36 6.30
N ILE A 97 -11.59 7.77 6.81
CA ILE A 97 -11.55 8.44 8.11
C ILE A 97 -12.17 9.83 7.91
N THR A 98 -13.23 10.12 8.65
CA THR A 98 -13.96 11.39 8.58
C THR A 98 -13.79 12.20 9.85
N VAL A 99 -14.02 13.51 9.76
CA VAL A 99 -13.99 14.44 10.89
C VAL A 99 -15.28 15.24 10.98
N ARG A 100 -15.64 15.71 12.17
CA ARG A 100 -16.83 16.55 12.39
C ARG A 100 -16.48 18.04 12.23
N PRO A 101 -17.43 18.89 11.81
CA PRO A 101 -17.17 20.32 11.58
C PRO A 101 -16.74 21.08 12.83
N ASP A 102 -17.15 20.64 14.01
CA ASP A 102 -16.83 21.24 15.32
C ASP A 102 -15.57 20.67 15.98
N GLN A 103 -14.95 19.63 15.40
CA GLN A 103 -13.66 19.15 15.89
C GLN A 103 -12.58 20.22 15.73
N SER A 104 -11.66 20.26 16.68
CA SER A 104 -10.57 21.21 16.65
C SER A 104 -9.54 20.87 15.57
N ILE A 105 -8.89 21.90 15.02
CA ILE A 105 -7.74 21.73 14.11
C ILE A 105 -6.66 20.85 14.74
N ARG A 106 -6.43 20.97 16.06
CA ARG A 106 -5.48 20.14 16.82
C ARG A 106 -5.79 18.64 16.71
N GLU A 107 -7.05 18.25 16.89
CA GLU A 107 -7.46 16.84 16.81
C GLU A 107 -7.27 16.28 15.40
N VAL A 108 -7.60 17.08 14.39
CA VAL A 108 -7.43 16.69 12.98
C VAL A 108 -5.96 16.57 12.61
N LEU A 109 -5.09 17.44 13.11
CA LEU A 109 -3.63 17.31 12.98
C LEU A 109 -3.06 16.07 13.68
N ALA A 110 -3.66 15.62 14.77
CA ALA A 110 -3.26 14.37 15.42
C ALA A 110 -3.67 13.16 14.57
N LEU A 111 -4.90 13.17 14.04
CA LEU A 111 -5.46 12.11 13.20
C LEU A 111 -4.66 11.92 11.90
N THR A 112 -4.40 13.02 11.18
CA THR A 112 -3.61 13.02 9.95
C THR A 112 -2.20 12.46 10.16
N ARG A 113 -1.52 12.84 11.26
CA ARG A 113 -0.20 12.32 11.61
C ARG A 113 -0.21 10.83 12.00
N ALA A 114 -1.21 10.41 12.77
CA ALA A 114 -1.33 9.02 13.21
C ALA A 114 -1.57 8.05 12.04
N HIS A 115 -2.32 8.50 11.02
CA HIS A 115 -2.70 7.66 9.88
C HIS A 115 -1.93 7.95 8.58
N GLY A 116 -1.09 8.99 8.55
CA GLY A 116 -0.36 9.40 7.34
C GLY A 116 -1.27 9.91 6.21
N ILE A 117 -2.43 10.48 6.56
CA ILE A 117 -3.45 10.93 5.60
C ILE A 117 -3.37 12.44 5.45
N SER A 118 -3.38 12.92 4.20
CA SER A 118 -3.26 14.35 3.87
C SER A 118 -4.58 15.06 3.62
N GLY A 119 -5.72 14.34 3.57
CA GLY A 119 -7.04 14.94 3.39
C GLY A 119 -8.14 14.10 4.00
N LEU A 120 -9.10 14.75 4.64
CA LEU A 120 -10.17 14.13 5.40
C LEU A 120 -11.52 14.73 4.98
N PRO A 121 -12.52 13.90 4.62
CA PRO A 121 -13.88 14.37 4.45
C PRO A 121 -14.43 14.89 5.78
N VAL A 122 -15.09 16.05 5.73
CA VAL A 122 -15.80 16.64 6.87
C VAL A 122 -17.27 16.27 6.76
N VAL A 123 -17.80 15.62 7.80
CA VAL A 123 -19.18 15.11 7.85
C VAL A 123 -19.93 15.63 9.06
N ASP A 124 -21.18 16.03 8.86
CA ASP A 124 -22.13 16.33 9.94
C ASP A 124 -23.21 15.24 9.97
N GLY A 125 -23.07 14.32 10.93
CA GLY A 125 -23.81 13.06 10.91
C GLY A 125 -23.44 12.22 9.69
N GLU A 126 -24.42 11.93 8.83
CA GLU A 126 -24.23 11.19 7.57
C GLU A 126 -23.98 12.12 6.37
N ASN A 127 -24.06 13.44 6.56
CA ASN A 127 -23.95 14.40 5.47
C ASN A 127 -22.51 14.84 5.27
N LEU A 128 -21.97 14.64 4.07
CA LEU A 128 -20.73 15.30 3.65
C LEU A 128 -20.96 16.81 3.56
N VAL A 129 -20.19 17.60 4.32
CA VAL A 129 -20.27 19.07 4.36
C VAL A 129 -19.02 19.75 3.80
N GLY A 130 -17.90 19.03 3.63
CA GLY A 130 -16.69 19.59 3.03
C GLY A 130 -15.51 18.63 3.04
N ILE A 131 -14.32 19.16 2.75
CA ILE A 131 -13.04 18.46 2.86
C ILE A 131 -12.02 19.38 3.54
N VAL A 132 -11.16 18.82 4.38
CA VAL A 132 -9.99 19.50 4.92
C VAL A 132 -8.73 18.78 4.47
N THR A 133 -7.73 19.53 4.01
CA THR A 133 -6.46 18.99 3.51
C THR A 133 -5.29 19.51 4.32
N GLY A 134 -4.12 18.88 4.16
CA GLY A 134 -2.88 19.31 4.78
C GLY A 134 -2.45 20.72 4.35
N ARG A 135 -2.97 21.26 3.24
CA ARG A 135 -2.74 22.65 2.83
C ARG A 135 -3.53 23.63 3.70
N ASP A 136 -4.78 23.28 4.02
CA ASP A 136 -5.66 24.09 4.86
C ASP A 136 -5.15 24.13 6.31
N LEU A 137 -4.48 23.06 6.75
CA LEU A 137 -3.93 22.95 8.12
C LEU A 137 -2.54 23.58 8.29
N ARG A 138 -1.80 23.86 7.20
CA ARG A 138 -0.36 24.17 7.26
C ARG A 138 -0.02 25.53 7.88
N PHE A 139 -0.93 26.48 7.76
CA PHE A 139 -0.70 27.88 8.13
C PHE A 139 -1.60 28.36 9.27
N GLU A 140 -2.20 27.42 10.00
CA GLU A 140 -3.12 27.73 11.09
C GLU A 140 -2.39 27.77 12.43
N ASP A 141 -2.33 28.95 13.04
CA ASP A 141 -1.75 29.17 14.37
C ASP A 141 -2.77 28.91 15.49
N GLU A 142 -4.07 29.09 15.21
CA GLU A 142 -5.16 28.95 16.18
C GLU A 142 -5.75 27.52 16.16
N LEU A 143 -5.03 26.58 16.77
CA LEU A 143 -5.34 25.14 16.70
C LEU A 143 -6.63 24.71 17.42
N ASP A 144 -7.20 25.57 18.27
CA ASP A 144 -8.44 25.29 19.02
C ASP A 144 -9.71 25.71 18.25
N LYS A 145 -9.57 26.33 17.07
CA LYS A 145 -10.71 26.62 16.19
C LYS A 145 -11.32 25.34 15.60
N PRO A 146 -12.64 25.37 15.31
CA PRO A 146 -13.31 24.27 14.62
C PRO A 146 -12.84 24.16 13.17
N VAL A 147 -12.72 22.93 12.65
CA VAL A 147 -12.31 22.68 11.26
C VAL A 147 -13.26 23.29 10.24
N ALA A 148 -14.52 23.51 10.59
CA ALA A 148 -15.49 24.21 9.75
C ALA A 148 -15.01 25.61 9.30
N SER A 149 -14.11 26.27 10.04
CA SER A 149 -13.61 27.60 9.65
C SER A 149 -12.58 27.59 8.52
N ILE A 150 -11.96 26.43 8.25
CA ILE A 150 -10.85 26.30 7.28
C ILE A 150 -11.11 25.28 6.17
N MET A 151 -12.09 24.40 6.33
CA MET A 151 -12.41 23.39 5.33
C MET A 151 -12.87 24.02 4.00
N THR A 152 -12.70 23.30 2.90
CA THR A 152 -13.39 23.63 1.64
C THR A 152 -14.81 23.08 1.73
N PRO A 153 -15.85 23.95 1.72
CA PRO A 153 -17.25 23.53 1.82
C PRO A 153 -17.70 22.75 0.58
N LYS A 154 -18.71 21.90 0.75
CA LYS A 154 -19.26 21.05 -0.32
C LYS A 154 -19.68 21.82 -1.57
N GLU A 155 -20.14 23.06 -1.43
CA GLU A 155 -20.59 23.92 -2.54
C GLU A 155 -19.43 24.36 -3.45
N ARG A 156 -18.19 24.18 -3.00
CA ARG A 156 -16.95 24.58 -3.71
C ARG A 156 -16.07 23.40 -4.12
N LEU A 157 -16.57 22.17 -3.96
CA LEU A 157 -15.88 20.94 -4.36
C LEU A 157 -16.05 20.61 -5.84
#